data_AF-A0A1R4JBU5-F1
#
_entry.id   AF-A0A1R4JBU5-F1
#
_cell.length_a   1.000
_cell.length_b   1.000
_cell.length_c   1.000
_cell.angle_alpha   90.00
_cell.angle_beta   90.00
_cell.angle_gamma   90.00
#
_symmetry.space_group_name_H-M   'P 1'
#
loop_
_entity.id
_entity.type
_entity.pdbx_description
1 polymer ?
#
loop_
_entity_poly.entity_id
_entity_poly.type
_entity_poly.pdbx_seq_one_letter_code
_entity_poly.pdbx_strand_id
1 'polypeptide(L)' 'MEGVTAPNDSSVESLSFEAARDELVRVVAELEQGSPTLEHSLALWERGEALAARCEEWLLGAKRRLDAARDAASEGDDE' A
#
# COMPACT_ATOMS: atom_id res chain seq x y z
N MET A 1 -2.17 31.68 -13.02
CA MET A 1 -2.97 30.79 -12.16
C MET A 1 -2.50 29.38 -12.47
N GLU A 2 -1.35 29.03 -11.90
CA GLU A 2 -0.69 27.75 -12.18
C GLU A 2 -1.40 26.65 -11.38
N GLY A 3 -1.81 25.61 -12.10
CA GLY A 3 -2.60 24.50 -11.57
C GLY A 3 -1.85 23.81 -10.44
N VAL A 4 -2.47 23.82 -9.26
CA VAL A 4 -2.13 22.94 -8.15
C VAL A 4 -2.38 21.51 -8.64
N THR A 5 -1.31 20.81 -9.01
CA THR A 5 -1.33 19.35 -9.11
C THR A 5 -1.62 18.80 -7.73
N ALA A 6 -2.80 18.19 -7.56
CA ALA A 6 -3.16 17.48 -6.33
C ALA A 6 -2.12 16.36 -6.07
N PRO A 7 -1.61 16.20 -4.84
CA PRO A 7 -0.51 15.29 -4.55
C PRO A 7 -0.86 13.78 -4.63
N ASN A 8 -2.06 13.38 -5.06
CA ASN A 8 -2.58 12.01 -4.90
C ASN A 8 -3.02 11.32 -6.22
N ASP A 9 -2.66 11.85 -7.40
CA ASP A 9 -3.17 11.36 -8.70
C ASP A 9 -2.51 10.06 -9.21
N SER A 10 -1.48 9.55 -8.52
CA SER A 10 -0.90 8.24 -8.85
C SER A 10 -1.83 7.12 -8.40
N SER A 11 -2.24 6.26 -9.34
CA SER A 11 -3.00 5.04 -9.03
C SER A 11 -2.24 4.22 -7.99
N VAL A 12 -2.92 3.88 -6.90
CA VAL A 12 -2.37 3.09 -5.79
C VAL A 12 -1.77 1.76 -6.28
N GLU A 13 -2.36 1.19 -7.32
CA GLU A 13 -1.94 -0.07 -7.96
C GLU A 13 -0.50 0.01 -8.50
N SER A 14 -0.07 1.20 -8.92
CA SER A 14 1.27 1.44 -9.48
C SER A 14 2.36 1.67 -8.43
N LEU A 15 1.98 1.80 -7.15
CA LEU A 15 2.94 2.10 -6.09
C LEU A 15 3.81 0.90 -5.73
N SER A 16 5.07 1.19 -5.40
CA SER A 16 5.95 0.26 -4.68
C SER A 16 5.44 0.08 -3.24
N PHE A 17 5.92 -0.97 -2.56
CA PHE A 17 5.57 -1.22 -1.17
C PHE A 17 5.92 -0.04 -0.27
N GLU A 18 7.14 0.50 -0.37
CA GLU A 18 7.60 1.62 0.46
C GLU A 18 6.80 2.88 0.20
N ALA A 19 6.50 3.19 -1.06
CA ALA A 19 5.70 4.35 -1.42
C ALA A 19 4.27 4.24 -0.88
N ALA A 20 3.63 3.07 -1.05
CA ALA A 20 2.29 2.80 -0.53
C ALA A 20 2.24 2.90 1.00
N ARG A 21 3.23 2.33 1.70
CA ARG A 21 3.37 2.41 3.16
C ARG A 21 3.54 3.86 3.63
N ASP A 22 4.44 4.61 3.01
CA ASP A 22 4.75 5.98 3.42
C ASP A 22 3.58 6.93 3.17
N GLU A 23 2.79 6.69 2.12
CA GLU A 23 1.53 7.38 1.90
C GLU A 23 0.46 6.97 2.94
N LEU A 24 0.33 5.68 3.24
CA LEU A 24 -0.62 5.19 4.25
C LEU A 24 -0.37 5.82 5.62
N VAL A 25 0.89 5.90 6.04
CA VAL A 25 1.28 6.56 7.30
C VAL A 25 0.85 8.03 7.30
N ARG A 26 0.98 8.74 6.18
CA ARG A 26 0.54 10.13 6.06
C ARG A 26 -0.98 10.26 6.14
N VAL A 27 -1.72 9.40 5.45
CA VAL A 27 -3.18 9.36 5.48
C VAL A 27 -3.69 9.10 6.90
N VAL A 28 -3.12 8.12 7.61
CA VAL A 28 -3.47 7.83 9.01
C VAL A 28 -3.18 9.03 9.90
N ALA A 29 -2.00 9.64 9.78
CA ALA A 29 -1.66 10.82 10.57
C ALA A 29 -2.62 11.99 10.32
N GLU A 30 -3.11 12.17 9.09
CA GLU A 30 -4.10 13.21 8.77
C GLU A 30 -5.48 12.90 9.36
N LEU A 31 -5.92 11.64 9.30
CA LEU A 31 -7.16 11.18 9.94
C LEU A 31 -7.13 11.39 11.46
N GLU A 32 -6.00 11.08 12.12
CA GLU A 32 -5.81 11.22 13.57
C GLU A 32 -5.81 12.68 14.04
N GLN A 33 -5.32 13.61 13.21
CA GLN A 33 -5.38 15.04 13.49
C GLN A 33 -6.81 15.59 13.43
N GLY A 34 -7.72 14.87 12.76
CA GLY A 34 -9.09 15.26 12.54
C GLY A 34 -9.24 16.16 11.33
N SER A 35 -10.18 15.81 10.45
CA SER A 35 -10.48 16.60 9.25
C SER A 35 -11.56 17.66 9.52
N PRO A 36 -11.53 18.80 8.79
CA PRO A 36 -12.55 19.84 8.91
C PRO A 36 -13.92 19.41 8.39
N THR A 37 -14.01 18.38 7.54
CA THR A 37 -15.27 17.89 6.96
C THR A 37 -15.35 16.36 6.91
N LEU A 38 -16.58 15.84 6.87
CA LEU A 38 -16.85 14.41 6.76
C LEU A 38 -16.40 13.85 5.40
N GLU A 39 -16.68 14.57 4.32
CA GLU A 39 -16.34 14.16 2.96
C GLU A 39 -14.83 13.96 2.80
N HIS A 40 -14.04 14.83 3.42
CA HIS A 40 -12.58 14.70 3.39
C HIS A 40 -12.11 13.52 4.26
N SER A 41 -12.70 13.29 5.44
CA SER A 41 -12.41 12.10 6.25
C SER A 41 -12.70 10.80 5.48
N LEU A 42 -13.80 10.76 4.72
CA LEU A 42 -14.16 9.60 3.90
C LEU A 42 -13.16 9.37 2.76
N ALA A 43 -12.76 10.44 2.06
CA ALA A 43 -11.76 10.33 0.99
C ALA A 43 -10.40 9.83 1.52
N LEU A 44 -9.96 10.30 2.68
CA LEU A 44 -8.75 9.81 3.35
C LEU A 44 -8.89 8.34 3.73
N TRP A 45 -10.03 7.95 4.30
CA TRP A 45 -10.27 6.56 4.68
C TRP A 45 -10.25 5.63 3.45
N GLU A 46 -10.97 5.96 2.38
CA GLU A 46 -10.99 5.17 1.14
C GLU A 46 -9.59 5.03 0.53
N ARG A 47 -8.80 6.12 0.54
CA ARG A 47 -7.41 6.10 0.09
C ARG A 47 -6.55 5.21 0.99
N GLY A 48 -6.73 5.28 2.30
CA GLY A 48 -6.06 4.44 3.29
C GLY A 48 -6.33 2.96 3.06
N GLU A 49 -7.58 2.57 2.85
CA GLU A 49 -7.97 1.19 2.55
C GLU A 49 -7.31 0.67 1.27
N ALA A 50 -7.30 1.48 0.21
CA ALA A 50 -6.63 1.12 -1.04
C ALA A 50 -5.12 0.90 -0.85
N LEU A 51 -4.46 1.79 -0.08
CA LEU A 51 -3.03 1.68 0.22
C LEU A 51 -2.71 0.45 1.09
N ALA A 52 -3.57 0.14 2.05
CA ALA A 52 -3.44 -1.04 2.90
C ALA A 52 -3.55 -2.32 2.07
N ALA A 53 -4.57 -2.42 1.20
CA ALA A 53 -4.73 -3.55 0.28
C ALA A 53 -3.50 -3.72 -0.62
N ARG A 54 -2.95 -2.64 -1.16
CA ARG A 54 -1.73 -2.68 -1.97
C ARG A 54 -0.52 -3.19 -1.19
N CYS A 55 -0.36 -2.77 0.07
CA CYS A 55 0.71 -3.27 0.93
C CYS A 55 0.55 -4.78 1.18
N GLU A 56 -0.67 -5.24 1.42
CA GLU A 56 -0.96 -6.67 1.63
C GLU A 56 -0.62 -7.51 0.38
N GLU A 57 -0.98 -7.04 -0.81
CA GLU A 57 -0.64 -7.71 -2.08
C GLU A 57 0.86 -7.94 -2.22
N TRP A 58 1.67 -6.92 -1.92
CA TRP A 58 3.13 -7.00 -1.94
C TRP A 58 3.65 -8.04 -0.95
N LEU A 59 3.16 -8.01 0.29
CA LEU A 59 3.59 -8.95 1.34
C LEU A 59 3.19 -10.39 1.02
N LEU A 60 1.97 -10.61 0.52
CA LEU A 60 1.50 -11.92 0.11
C LEU A 60 2.29 -12.44 -1.10
N GLY A 61 2.62 -11.57 -2.05
CA GLY A 61 3.48 -11.90 -3.19
C GLY A 61 4.89 -12.30 -2.75
N ALA A 62 5.49 -11.56 -1.82
CA ALA A 62 6.80 -11.88 -1.25
C ALA A 62 6.79 -13.23 -0.52
N LYS A 63 5.76 -13.47 0.31
CA LYS A 63 5.59 -14.75 1.02
C LYS A 63 5.51 -15.93 0.04
N ARG A 64 4.67 -15.84 -0.99
CA ARG A 64 4.54 -16.89 -2.02
C ARG A 64 5.87 -17.21 -2.70
N ARG A 65 6.69 -16.20 -2.98
CA ARG A 65 8.03 -16.40 -3.57
C ARG A 65 8.98 -17.13 -2.62
N LEU A 66 8.92 -16.83 -1.33
CA LEU A 66 9.74 -17.49 -0.32
C LEU A 66 9.32 -18.95 -0.14
N ASP A 67 8.02 -19.21 -0.08
CA ASP A 67 7.49 -20.57 0.07
C ASP A 67 7.90 -21.44 -1.14
N ALA A 68 7.72 -20.94 -2.37
CA ALA A 68 8.14 -21.65 -3.58
C ALA A 68 9.66 -21.93 -3.62
N ALA A 69 10.50 -21.01 -3.11
CA ALA A 69 11.94 -21.22 -3.04
C ALA A 69 12.34 -22.29 -2.02
N ARG A 70 11.58 -22.43 -0.92
CA ARG A 70 11.80 -23.47 0.10
C ARG A 70 11.40 -24.85 -0.40
N ASP A 71 10.27 -24.94 -1.09
CA ASP A 71 9.80 -26.20 -1.67
C ASP A 71 10.81 -26.71 -2.70
N ALA A 72 11.26 -25.83 -3.61
CA ALA A 72 12.27 -26.17 -4.61
C ALA A 72 13.63 -26.59 -4.01
N ALA A 73 14.01 -26.03 -2.86
CA ALA A 73 15.24 -26.43 -2.17
C ALA A 73 15.11 -27.82 -1.52
N SER A 74 13.92 -28.20 -1.08
CA SER A 74 13.68 -29.48 -0.40
C SER A 74 13.58 -30.64 -1.40
N GLU A 75 13.05 -30.40 -2.60
CA GLU A 75 12.97 -31.40 -3.68
C GLU A 75 14.34 -31.75 -4.30
N GLY A 76 15.35 -30.89 -4.15
CA GLY A 76 16.69 -31.08 -4.70
C GLY A 76 17.67 -31.89 -3.83
N ASP A 77 17.31 -32.17 -2.57
CA ASP A 77 18.15 -32.90 -1.61
C ASP A 77 17.83 -34.41 -1.52
N ASP A 78 16.77 -34.88 -2.21
CA ASP A 78 16.31 -36.27 -2.20
C ASP A 78 16.85 -37.13 -3.38
N GLU A 79 17.81 -36.65 -4.19
CA GLU A 79 18.47 -37.40 -5.29
C GLU A 79 19.94 -37.75 -5.04
#